data_AF-A0A1M2VB06-F1
#
_entry.id   AF-A0A1M2VB06-F1
#
_cell.length_a   1.000
_cell.length_b   1.000
_cell.length_c   1.000
_cell.angle_alpha   90.00
_cell.angle_beta   90.00
_cell.angle_gamma   90.00
#
_symmetry.space_group_name_H-M   'P 1'
#
loop_
_entity.id
_entity.type
_entity.pdbx_description
1 polymer ?
#
loop_
_entity_poly.entity_id
_entity_poly.type
_entity_poly.pdbx_seq_one_letter_code
_entity_poly.pdbx_strand_id
1 'polypeptide(L)'
;MDHFATLFVAYQKRGKSEDQDGETNFWESSPRSAYTNKHVTPEIAKLNEQLAPWTGPQALGLQRANCRPDGYSVKVLGVFDTVGSVGMPEELTLHDDKMKTLFGFPDRLLGHHVERAYQALALNEHRADFDCARFEQTEEGRKKGQVLRQCWFTGSHCDIGGGYEEHDLSDITLNWMISNIGDALSFDYPYVISLPRPTAVWGTQAPHNSRTGIFALSKEIQRKLPTVTNDVTYEVIHSSVLEQVHLVPNLQETINNNPNLVVPLLPWEEQVKAHWERKLAHAPQGAALTAERIQENESQAHHHHHVSLFHKAADAVKHLKGGDQETEGPRDAHSQYVKAWMGKVATESSVGRMVEEFLK
;
A
#
# COMPACT_ATOMS: atom_id res chain seq x y z
N MET A 1 15.37 -5.86 19.06
CA MET A 1 15.08 -5.58 17.63
C MET A 1 15.97 -4.42 17.20
N ASP A 2 17.25 -4.45 17.60
CA ASP A 2 17.99 -3.21 17.94
C ASP A 2 18.86 -2.68 16.78
N HIS A 3 18.76 -3.32 15.61
CA HIS A 3 19.53 -2.96 14.42
C HIS A 3 18.64 -2.64 13.21
N PHE A 4 17.31 -2.73 13.33
CA PHE A 4 16.41 -2.59 12.19
C PHE A 4 16.52 -1.21 11.53
N ALA A 5 16.46 -0.13 12.32
CA ALA A 5 16.58 1.23 11.80
C ALA A 5 17.91 1.46 11.07
N THR A 6 19.03 1.08 11.70
CA THR A 6 20.37 1.20 11.12
C THR A 6 20.52 0.40 9.83
N LEU A 7 20.00 -0.83 9.79
CA LEU A 7 20.02 -1.69 8.61
C LEU A 7 19.18 -1.11 7.48
N PHE A 8 17.95 -0.69 7.79
CA PHE A 8 17.03 -0.09 6.84
C PHE A 8 17.63 1.15 6.18
N VAL A 9 18.18 2.07 6.98
CA VAL A 9 18.85 3.28 6.49
C VAL A 9 20.07 2.94 5.63
N ALA A 10 20.88 1.95 6.02
CA ALA A 10 22.04 1.53 5.22
C ALA A 10 21.62 0.95 3.86
N TYR A 11 20.55 0.16 3.81
CA TYR A 11 19.99 -0.35 2.55
C TYR A 11 19.47 0.77 1.64
N GLN A 12 18.77 1.76 2.21
CA GLN A 12 18.28 2.90 1.44
C GLN A 12 19.42 3.74 0.85
N LYS A 13 20.45 4.05 1.65
CA LYS A 13 21.63 4.77 1.17
C LYS A 13 22.32 4.01 0.04
N ARG A 14 22.49 2.70 0.21
CA ARG A 14 23.13 1.83 -0.78
C ARG A 14 22.38 1.84 -2.12
N GLY A 15 21.04 1.81 -2.10
CA GLY A 15 20.23 1.94 -3.32
C GLY A 15 20.44 3.26 -4.05
N LYS A 16 20.43 4.38 -3.32
CA LYS A 16 20.60 5.73 -3.89
C LYS A 16 22.00 5.98 -4.47
N SER A 17 23.04 5.37 -3.91
CA SER A 17 24.42 5.51 -4.41
C SER A 17 24.66 4.78 -5.74
N GLU A 18 23.77 3.88 -6.18
CA GLU A 18 23.88 3.24 -7.51
C GLU A 18 23.38 4.15 -8.66
N ASP A 19 22.59 5.18 -8.38
CA ASP A 19 21.90 6.02 -9.37
C ASP A 19 22.65 7.32 -9.72
N GLN A 20 23.70 7.69 -8.99
CA GLN A 20 24.40 8.98 -9.17
C GLN A 20 25.44 8.99 -10.30
N ASP A 21 25.79 7.84 -10.87
CA ASP A 21 26.91 7.71 -11.83
C ASP A 21 26.47 7.37 -13.28
N GLY A 22 25.22 7.67 -13.68
CA GLY A 22 24.67 7.16 -14.95
C GLY A 22 23.84 8.13 -15.79
N GLU A 23 24.44 9.20 -16.34
CA GLU A 23 24.01 9.68 -17.67
C GLU A 23 24.45 8.65 -18.72
N THR A 24 23.71 7.55 -18.89
CA THR A 24 23.83 6.73 -20.10
C THR A 24 22.45 6.26 -20.55
N ASN A 25 22.23 6.39 -21.85
CA ASN A 25 20.94 6.24 -22.52
C ASN A 25 20.26 4.90 -22.22
N PHE A 26 18.99 5.02 -21.87
CA PHE A 26 17.99 3.97 -21.88
C PHE A 26 17.94 3.34 -23.30
N TRP A 27 17.81 2.02 -23.39
CA TRP A 27 17.80 1.16 -24.60
C TRP A 27 19.16 0.66 -25.12
N GLU A 28 19.77 -0.30 -24.41
CA GLU A 28 20.43 -1.41 -25.11
C GLU A 28 20.49 -2.67 -24.23
N SER A 29 20.03 -3.76 -24.82
CA SER A 29 19.81 -5.10 -24.27
C SER A 29 21.12 -5.83 -23.90
N SER A 30 21.27 -6.28 -22.64
CA SER A 30 22.12 -7.45 -22.34
C SER A 30 21.84 -8.12 -20.98
N PRO A 31 22.05 -9.45 -20.89
CA PRO A 31 21.67 -10.29 -19.75
C PRO A 31 22.63 -10.15 -18.57
N ARG A 32 22.12 -10.53 -17.38
CA ARG A 32 22.72 -10.45 -16.03
C ARG A 32 24.07 -11.15 -15.79
N SER A 33 24.87 -11.45 -16.81
CA SER A 33 26.28 -11.86 -16.67
C SER A 33 27.25 -10.67 -16.55
N ALA A 34 26.77 -9.42 -16.55
CA ALA A 34 27.60 -8.22 -16.49
C ALA A 34 27.45 -7.41 -15.18
N TYR A 35 26.98 -8.00 -14.08
CA TYR A 35 27.07 -7.38 -12.74
C TYR A 35 28.45 -7.53 -12.09
N THR A 36 29.50 -7.71 -12.89
CA THR A 36 30.90 -7.72 -12.46
C THR A 36 31.56 -6.47 -13.02
N ASN A 37 31.90 -5.52 -12.14
CA ASN A 37 32.40 -4.16 -12.36
C ASN A 37 31.35 -3.05 -12.55
N LYS A 38 30.42 -2.88 -11.59
CA LYS A 38 29.94 -1.52 -11.26
C LYS A 38 30.98 -0.84 -10.38
N HIS A 39 31.26 0.46 -10.59
CA HIS A 39 32.14 1.25 -9.74
C HIS A 39 31.64 1.17 -8.29
N VAL A 40 32.34 0.41 -7.45
CA VAL A 40 32.08 0.41 -6.01
C VAL A 40 32.66 1.72 -5.47
N THR A 41 31.81 2.73 -5.30
CA THR A 41 32.22 3.96 -4.63
C THR A 41 32.67 3.63 -3.19
N PRO A 42 33.58 4.42 -2.59
CA PRO A 42 33.98 4.20 -1.20
C PRO A 42 32.78 4.17 -0.23
N GLU A 43 31.71 4.88 -0.56
CA GLU A 43 30.46 4.87 0.20
C GLU A 43 29.72 3.52 0.08
N ILE A 44 29.57 2.97 -1.12
CA ILE A 44 28.97 1.64 -1.33
C ILE A 44 29.83 0.56 -0.65
N ALA A 45 31.16 0.66 -0.71
CA ALA A 45 32.05 -0.28 -0.01
C ALA A 45 31.81 -0.26 1.50
N LYS A 46 31.73 0.93 2.10
CA LYS A 46 31.46 1.10 3.54
C LYS A 46 30.07 0.59 3.93
N LEU A 47 29.06 0.84 3.11
CA LEU A 47 27.70 0.33 3.35
C LEU A 47 27.64 -1.20 3.22
N ASN A 48 28.36 -1.79 2.26
CA ASN A 48 28.47 -3.23 2.12
C ASN A 48 29.18 -3.86 3.34
N GLU A 49 30.26 -3.25 3.84
CA GLU A 49 30.95 -3.70 5.05
C GLU A 49 30.03 -3.61 6.27
N GLN A 50 29.30 -2.50 6.42
CA GLN A 50 28.29 -2.33 7.47
C GLN A 50 27.19 -3.40 7.38
N LEU A 51 26.71 -3.75 6.19
CA LEU A 51 25.64 -4.74 6.01
C LEU A 51 26.13 -6.19 6.07
N ALA A 52 27.44 -6.44 5.93
CA ALA A 52 28.02 -7.78 5.81
C ALA A 52 27.66 -8.76 6.94
N PRO A 53 27.55 -8.35 8.24
CA PRO A 53 27.16 -9.27 9.31
C PRO A 53 25.75 -9.88 9.15
N TRP A 54 24.88 -9.22 8.38
CA TRP A 54 23.49 -9.64 8.16
C TRP A 54 23.21 -10.19 6.76
N THR A 55 24.03 -9.80 5.78
CA THR A 55 23.82 -10.08 4.36
C THR A 55 24.89 -10.99 3.76
N GLY A 56 26.00 -11.18 4.47
CA GLY A 56 27.10 -12.01 4.01
C GLY A 56 26.73 -13.49 3.95
N PRO A 57 27.48 -14.31 3.18
CA PRO A 57 27.21 -15.75 3.04
C PRO A 57 27.16 -16.52 4.35
N GLN A 58 27.86 -16.02 5.38
CA GLN A 58 27.92 -16.62 6.71
C GLN A 58 26.95 -15.99 7.73
N ALA A 59 26.16 -14.98 7.33
CA ALA A 59 25.23 -14.33 8.23
C ALA A 59 24.17 -15.33 8.71
N LEU A 60 23.95 -15.43 10.02
CA LEU A 60 23.01 -16.38 10.61
C LEU A 60 21.58 -16.23 10.07
N GLY A 61 21.17 -14.98 9.77
CA GLY A 61 19.87 -14.70 9.14
C GLY A 61 19.79 -15.27 7.73
N LEU A 62 20.84 -15.07 6.93
CA LEU A 62 20.92 -15.63 5.57
C LEU A 62 21.06 -17.15 5.60
N GLN A 63 21.79 -17.75 6.54
CA GLN A 63 21.89 -19.21 6.68
C GLN A 63 20.56 -19.86 7.08
N ARG A 64 19.77 -19.18 7.92
CA ARG A 64 18.40 -19.61 8.28
C ARG A 64 17.42 -19.45 7.12
N ALA A 65 17.59 -18.41 6.30
CA ALA A 65 16.74 -18.11 5.16
C ALA A 65 17.11 -18.92 3.91
N ASN A 66 18.40 -19.21 3.69
CA ASN A 66 18.93 -20.08 2.63
C ASN A 66 18.77 -21.55 3.02
N CYS A 67 17.51 -21.97 3.11
CA CYS A 67 17.15 -23.37 3.10
C CYS A 67 17.34 -23.89 1.66
N ARG A 68 18.58 -24.24 1.31
CA ARG A 68 19.05 -24.89 0.07
C ARG A 68 19.39 -23.97 -1.14
N PRO A 69 20.39 -24.33 -1.97
CA PRO A 69 20.80 -23.57 -3.16
C PRO A 69 19.70 -23.38 -4.22
N ASP A 70 18.69 -24.24 -4.20
CA ASP A 70 17.54 -24.31 -5.10
C ASP A 70 16.23 -23.84 -4.43
N GLY A 71 16.26 -23.50 -3.14
CA GLY A 71 15.09 -23.14 -2.35
C GLY A 71 14.64 -21.67 -2.51
N TYR A 72 13.45 -21.42 -1.97
CA TYR A 72 12.93 -20.08 -1.70
C TYR A 72 13.00 -19.81 -0.20
N SER A 73 13.50 -18.64 0.19
CA SER A 73 13.55 -18.23 1.60
C SER A 73 12.21 -17.72 2.11
N VAL A 74 11.37 -17.20 1.20
CA VAL A 74 10.01 -16.72 1.48
C VAL A 74 9.02 -17.53 0.64
N LYS A 75 8.16 -18.30 1.30
CA LYS A 75 7.17 -19.17 0.63
C LYS A 75 5.99 -18.41 0.03
N VAL A 76 5.53 -17.37 0.71
CA VAL A 76 4.41 -16.53 0.27
C VAL A 76 4.67 -15.10 0.75
N LEU A 77 4.49 -14.15 -0.16
CA LEU A 77 4.40 -12.72 0.12
C LEU A 77 3.00 -12.26 -0.29
N GLY A 78 2.12 -12.00 0.68
CA GLY A 78 0.80 -11.41 0.46
C GLY A 78 0.80 -9.96 0.94
N VAL A 79 0.47 -9.01 0.06
CA VAL A 79 0.41 -7.58 0.41
C VAL A 79 -0.88 -6.94 -0.11
N PHE A 80 -1.33 -5.90 0.60
CA PHE A 80 -2.49 -5.11 0.24
C PHE A 80 -2.04 -3.69 -0.09
N ASP A 81 -2.35 -3.27 -1.32
CA ASP A 81 -2.20 -1.92 -1.87
C ASP A 81 -0.89 -1.20 -1.52
N THR A 82 0.25 -1.85 -1.75
CA THR A 82 1.58 -1.29 -1.46
C THR A 82 1.76 0.10 -2.07
N VAL A 83 2.11 1.09 -1.25
CA VAL A 83 2.35 2.47 -1.68
C VAL A 83 3.85 2.71 -1.88
N GLY A 84 4.21 3.30 -3.01
CA GLY A 84 5.62 3.51 -3.41
C GLY A 84 6.37 4.57 -2.62
N SER A 85 5.65 5.43 -1.90
CA SER A 85 6.17 6.51 -1.08
C SER A 85 5.38 6.58 0.23
N VAL A 86 5.99 6.30 1.39
CA VAL A 86 5.38 6.75 2.65
C VAL A 86 5.62 8.26 2.73
N GLY A 87 4.76 9.04 2.09
CA GLY A 87 4.82 10.49 2.09
C GLY A 87 3.63 11.07 2.84
N MET A 88 3.90 11.95 3.82
CA MET A 88 2.89 12.95 4.18
C MET A 88 2.52 13.76 2.94
N PRO A 89 1.29 14.32 2.87
CA PRO A 89 0.86 15.12 1.73
C PRO A 89 1.93 16.13 1.31
N GLU A 90 2.22 16.22 0.03
CA GLU A 90 3.25 17.11 -0.52
C GLU A 90 3.08 18.56 -0.03
N GLU A 91 1.83 18.98 0.19
CA GLU A 91 1.44 20.30 0.71
C GLU A 91 1.87 20.54 2.17
N LEU A 92 2.04 19.48 2.98
CA LEU A 92 2.53 19.53 4.36
C LEU A 92 4.05 19.34 4.48
N THR A 93 4.72 18.89 3.42
CA THR A 93 6.18 18.63 3.43
C THR A 93 7.06 19.84 3.10
N LEU A 94 6.51 21.06 3.05
CA LEU A 94 7.25 22.30 2.76
C LEU A 94 8.18 22.20 1.52
N HIS A 95 7.84 21.35 0.54
CA HIS A 95 8.67 21.10 -0.65
C HIS A 95 10.09 20.59 -0.35
N ASP A 96 10.29 19.78 0.70
CA ASP A 96 11.58 19.12 0.94
C ASP A 96 11.61 17.71 0.32
N ASP A 97 12.18 17.61 -0.90
CA ASP A 97 12.32 16.37 -1.68
C ASP A 97 13.06 15.24 -0.93
N LYS A 98 13.81 15.58 0.13
CA LYS A 98 14.55 14.62 0.94
C LYS A 98 13.64 13.71 1.76
N MET A 99 12.47 14.20 2.21
CA MET A 99 11.55 13.42 3.05
C MET A 99 10.72 12.41 2.25
N LYS A 100 10.36 12.74 1.00
CA LYS A 100 9.61 11.83 0.10
C LYS A 100 10.42 10.59 -0.29
N THR A 101 11.73 10.74 -0.47
CA THR A 101 12.64 9.66 -0.87
C THR A 101 13.16 8.84 0.32
N LEU A 102 12.77 9.13 1.56
CA LEU A 102 13.24 8.45 2.77
C LEU A 102 12.42 7.22 3.15
N PHE A 103 11.25 7.01 2.57
CA PHE A 103 10.42 5.84 2.84
C PHE A 103 9.88 5.17 1.58
N GLY A 104 10.35 5.60 0.41
CA GLY A 104 9.99 4.97 -0.85
C GLY A 104 10.78 3.70 -1.13
N PHE A 105 10.18 2.77 -1.87
CA PHE A 105 10.90 1.61 -2.36
C PHE A 105 11.93 2.04 -3.41
N PRO A 106 13.18 1.54 -3.36
CA PRO A 106 14.20 1.92 -4.34
C PRO A 106 13.89 1.39 -5.74
N ASP A 107 13.15 0.29 -5.82
CA ASP A 107 12.69 -0.31 -7.06
C ASP A 107 11.35 -1.06 -6.85
N ARG A 108 10.81 -1.58 -7.95
CA ARG A 108 9.57 -2.37 -7.99
C ARG A 108 9.85 -3.87 -8.20
N LEU A 109 11.12 -4.29 -8.13
CA LEU A 109 11.54 -5.62 -8.53
C LEU A 109 11.19 -6.64 -7.44
N LEU A 110 10.47 -7.69 -7.83
CA LEU A 110 10.22 -8.80 -6.93
C LEU A 110 11.48 -9.65 -6.78
N GLY A 111 11.97 -9.76 -5.54
CA GLY A 111 13.16 -10.55 -5.24
C GLY A 111 12.97 -12.04 -5.57
N HIS A 112 13.93 -12.65 -6.28
CA HIS A 112 13.89 -14.07 -6.70
C HIS A 112 13.93 -15.09 -5.55
N HIS A 113 14.02 -14.62 -4.31
CA HIS A 113 14.00 -15.43 -3.09
C HIS A 113 12.56 -15.67 -2.57
N VAL A 114 11.57 -14.97 -3.14
CA VAL A 114 10.13 -15.17 -2.93
C VAL A 114 9.60 -16.23 -3.89
N GLU A 115 8.88 -17.23 -3.40
CA GLU A 115 8.27 -18.29 -4.22
C GLU A 115 6.97 -17.82 -4.88
N ARG A 116 6.08 -17.22 -4.09
CA ARG A 116 4.77 -16.76 -4.54
C ARG A 116 4.49 -15.37 -3.98
N ALA A 117 4.10 -14.45 -4.85
CA ALA A 117 3.71 -13.10 -4.47
C ALA A 117 2.29 -12.80 -4.95
N TYR A 118 1.48 -12.28 -4.04
CA TYR A 118 0.09 -11.88 -4.28
C TYR A 118 -0.10 -10.45 -3.80
N GLN A 119 -0.62 -9.59 -4.66
CA GLN A 119 -0.86 -8.18 -4.34
C GLN A 119 -2.29 -7.80 -4.71
N ALA A 120 -3.07 -7.34 -3.74
CA ALA A 120 -4.35 -6.70 -3.99
C ALA A 120 -4.13 -5.19 -4.23
N LEU A 121 -4.78 -4.61 -5.23
CA LEU A 121 -4.57 -3.22 -5.68
C LEU A 121 -5.89 -2.44 -5.73
N ALA A 122 -5.86 -1.18 -5.29
CA ALA A 122 -7.03 -0.30 -5.24
C ALA A 122 -7.27 0.44 -6.57
N LEU A 123 -8.47 0.36 -7.13
CA LEU A 123 -8.87 1.10 -8.35
C LEU A 123 -9.22 2.57 -8.08
N ASN A 124 -9.81 2.85 -6.92
CA ASN A 124 -10.44 4.13 -6.55
C ASN A 124 -9.62 4.89 -5.51
N GLU A 125 -8.31 4.65 -5.43
CA GLU A 125 -7.41 5.50 -4.67
C GLU A 125 -6.94 6.67 -5.52
N HIS A 126 -7.40 7.87 -5.16
CA HIS A 126 -7.22 9.08 -5.94
C HIS A 126 -6.14 10.03 -5.38
N ARG A 127 -5.52 9.70 -4.24
CA ARG A 127 -4.42 10.51 -3.68
C ARG A 127 -3.12 10.22 -4.41
N ALA A 128 -2.49 11.24 -4.99
CA ALA A 128 -1.22 11.09 -5.70
C ALA A 128 -0.11 10.47 -4.84
N ASP A 129 -0.04 10.85 -3.56
CA ASP A 129 0.95 10.32 -2.61
C ASP A 129 0.74 8.83 -2.28
N PHE A 130 -0.41 8.28 -2.67
CA PHE A 130 -0.80 6.88 -2.51
C PHE A 130 -0.78 6.13 -3.85
N ASP A 131 0.03 6.54 -4.83
CA ASP A 131 0.18 5.73 -6.04
C ASP A 131 0.84 4.37 -5.73
N CYS A 132 0.37 3.33 -6.42
CA CYS A 132 0.68 1.95 -6.08
C CYS A 132 2.05 1.48 -6.61
N ALA A 133 2.78 0.79 -5.75
CA ALA A 133 3.99 0.05 -6.05
C ALA A 133 3.66 -1.39 -6.47
N ARG A 134 3.30 -1.55 -7.74
CA ARG A 134 3.16 -2.83 -8.45
C ARG A 134 4.51 -3.51 -8.60
N PHE A 135 4.56 -4.79 -8.30
CA PHE A 135 5.76 -5.59 -8.50
C PHE A 135 6.07 -5.86 -9.97
N GLU A 136 7.35 -6.06 -10.26
CA GLU A 136 7.86 -6.52 -11.55
C GLU A 136 8.64 -7.81 -11.34
N GLN A 137 8.22 -8.88 -12.01
CA GLN A 137 8.92 -10.16 -11.96
C GLN A 137 10.22 -10.07 -12.75
N THR A 138 11.33 -10.43 -12.09
CA THR A 138 12.64 -10.53 -12.74
C THR A 138 12.77 -11.83 -13.54
N GLU A 139 13.63 -11.83 -14.56
CA GLU A 139 13.92 -13.03 -15.36
C GLU A 139 14.48 -14.19 -14.51
N GLU A 140 15.23 -13.89 -13.45
CA GLU A 140 15.67 -14.91 -12.49
C GLU A 140 14.51 -15.51 -11.70
N GLY A 141 13.60 -14.67 -11.19
CA GLY A 141 12.39 -15.14 -10.51
C GLY A 141 11.59 -16.06 -11.43
N ARG A 142 11.38 -15.63 -12.68
CA ARG A 142 10.70 -16.42 -13.71
C ARG A 142 11.36 -17.77 -13.95
N LYS A 143 12.69 -17.81 -14.14
CA LYS A 143 13.45 -19.07 -14.35
C LYS A 143 13.37 -20.02 -13.15
N LYS A 144 13.24 -19.50 -11.93
CA LYS A 144 13.06 -20.32 -10.72
C LYS A 144 11.63 -20.89 -10.59
N GLY A 145 10.67 -20.39 -11.37
CA GLY A 145 9.26 -20.74 -11.26
C GLY A 145 8.49 -19.87 -10.25
N GLN A 146 8.97 -18.66 -9.98
CA GLN A 146 8.28 -17.70 -9.09
C GLN A 146 6.89 -17.38 -9.63
N VAL A 147 5.89 -17.39 -8.75
CA VAL A 147 4.52 -16.96 -9.08
C VAL A 147 4.33 -15.52 -8.66
N LEU A 148 3.83 -14.68 -9.56
CA LEU A 148 3.37 -13.33 -9.25
C LEU A 148 1.92 -13.18 -9.72
N ARG A 149 1.04 -12.67 -8.87
CA ARG A 149 -0.31 -12.24 -9.23
C ARG A 149 -0.64 -10.91 -8.59
N GLN A 150 -1.07 -9.95 -9.39
CA GLN A 150 -1.50 -8.64 -8.91
C GLN A 150 -2.93 -8.41 -9.35
N CYS A 151 -3.86 -8.24 -8.41
CA CYS A 151 -5.28 -8.18 -8.72
C CYS A 151 -5.87 -6.85 -8.29
N TRP A 152 -6.53 -6.18 -9.23
CA TRP A 152 -7.21 -4.91 -9.05
C TRP A 152 -8.64 -5.12 -8.57
N PHE A 153 -9.02 -4.36 -7.54
CA PHE A 153 -10.34 -4.39 -6.90
C PHE A 153 -10.92 -2.99 -6.81
N THR A 154 -12.25 -2.90 -6.79
CA THR A 154 -12.96 -1.66 -6.46
C THR A 154 -12.61 -1.24 -5.04
N GLY A 155 -12.37 0.05 -4.85
CA GLY A 155 -12.07 0.61 -3.54
C GLY A 155 -10.85 1.52 -3.53
N SER A 156 -10.75 2.32 -2.47
CA SER A 156 -9.56 3.08 -2.08
C SER A 156 -8.56 2.25 -1.28
N HIS A 157 -7.45 2.83 -0.84
CA HIS A 157 -6.41 2.10 -0.10
C HIS A 157 -6.94 1.29 1.10
N CYS A 158 -7.80 1.89 1.93
CA CYS A 158 -8.37 1.22 3.10
C CYS A 158 -9.54 0.28 2.75
N ASP A 159 -10.16 0.43 1.58
CA ASP A 159 -11.11 -0.56 1.06
C ASP A 159 -10.40 -1.85 0.62
N ILE A 160 -9.10 -1.78 0.33
CA ILE A 160 -8.31 -2.95 -0.04
C ILE A 160 -7.60 -3.54 1.18
N GLY A 161 -6.98 -2.70 2.01
CA GLY A 161 -6.21 -3.12 3.18
C GLY A 161 -7.01 -3.28 4.47
N GLY A 162 -8.26 -2.81 4.50
CA GLY A 162 -9.08 -2.71 5.70
C GLY A 162 -8.86 -1.40 6.47
N GLY A 163 -9.90 -0.94 7.18
CA GLY A 163 -9.83 0.28 8.00
C GLY A 163 -11.13 1.06 8.12
N TYR A 164 -12.11 0.77 7.25
CA TYR A 164 -13.46 1.33 7.35
C TYR A 164 -14.38 0.46 8.20
N GLU A 165 -15.42 1.07 8.77
CA GLU A 165 -16.47 0.36 9.53
C GLU A 165 -17.33 -0.52 8.62
N GLU A 166 -17.64 0.00 7.43
CA GLU A 166 -18.34 -0.68 6.35
C GLU A 166 -17.28 -1.33 5.47
N HIS A 167 -16.96 -2.59 5.75
CA HIS A 167 -15.73 -3.22 5.26
C HIS A 167 -15.96 -4.23 4.14
N ASP A 168 -17.08 -4.12 3.41
CA ASP A 168 -17.47 -5.12 2.41
C ASP A 168 -16.39 -5.31 1.33
N LEU A 169 -15.82 -4.21 0.80
CA LEU A 169 -14.75 -4.27 -0.20
C LEU A 169 -13.47 -4.95 0.35
N SER A 170 -13.09 -4.67 1.60
CA SER A 170 -11.90 -5.27 2.20
C SER A 170 -12.09 -6.74 2.60
N ASP A 171 -13.32 -7.16 2.87
CA ASP A 171 -13.64 -8.57 3.05
C ASP A 171 -13.46 -9.35 1.75
N ILE A 172 -13.79 -8.77 0.59
CA ILE A 172 -13.56 -9.39 -0.72
C ILE A 172 -12.05 -9.59 -0.94
N THR A 173 -11.24 -8.55 -0.74
CA THR A 173 -9.79 -8.64 -0.95
C THR A 173 -9.11 -9.60 0.01
N LEU A 174 -9.53 -9.62 1.28
CA LEU A 174 -9.04 -10.58 2.28
C LEU A 174 -9.34 -12.01 1.86
N ASN A 175 -10.56 -12.30 1.41
CA ASN A 175 -10.94 -13.65 0.98
C ASN A 175 -10.30 -14.07 -0.34
N TRP A 176 -10.04 -13.13 -1.25
CA TRP A 176 -9.19 -13.39 -2.42
C TRP A 176 -7.77 -13.79 -2.00
N MET A 177 -7.16 -13.07 -1.05
CA MET A 177 -5.82 -13.39 -0.55
C MET A 177 -5.79 -14.79 0.07
N ILE A 178 -6.76 -15.10 0.94
CA ILE A 178 -6.90 -16.43 1.58
C ILE A 178 -7.02 -17.53 0.51
N SER A 179 -7.82 -17.30 -0.54
CA SER A 179 -7.99 -18.25 -1.65
C SER A 179 -6.69 -18.57 -2.38
N ASN A 180 -5.76 -17.62 -2.47
CA ASN A 180 -4.49 -17.79 -3.14
C ASN A 180 -3.41 -18.48 -2.28
N ILE A 181 -3.59 -18.49 -0.96
CA ILE A 181 -2.55 -18.92 -0.01
C ILE A 181 -3.01 -20.04 0.95
N GLY A 182 -4.25 -20.53 0.80
CA GLY A 182 -4.84 -21.58 1.63
C GLY A 182 -4.15 -22.94 1.56
N ASP A 183 -3.30 -23.16 0.56
CA ASP A 183 -2.42 -24.33 0.45
C ASP A 183 -1.08 -24.14 1.21
N ALA A 184 -0.75 -22.90 1.57
CA ALA A 184 0.49 -22.53 2.23
C ALA A 184 0.32 -22.27 3.73
N LEU A 185 -0.84 -21.76 4.13
CA LEU A 185 -1.20 -21.39 5.49
C LEU A 185 -2.48 -22.09 5.91
N SER A 186 -2.54 -22.49 7.18
CA SER A 186 -3.77 -23.04 7.76
C SER A 186 -4.68 -21.89 8.20
N PHE A 187 -5.94 -21.92 7.75
CA PHE A 187 -6.97 -20.97 8.14
C PHE A 187 -8.07 -21.66 8.94
N ASP A 188 -8.61 -20.95 9.94
CA ASP A 188 -9.89 -21.29 10.52
C ASP A 188 -11.00 -20.79 9.58
N TYR A 189 -11.32 -21.59 8.57
CA TYR A 189 -12.32 -21.25 7.55
C TYR A 189 -13.72 -20.95 8.15
N PRO A 190 -14.22 -21.71 9.15
CA PRO A 190 -15.45 -21.34 9.87
C PRO A 190 -15.41 -19.96 10.51
N TYR A 191 -14.29 -19.58 11.12
CA TYR A 191 -14.12 -18.23 11.65
C TYR A 191 -14.08 -17.19 10.53
N VAL A 192 -13.24 -17.39 9.51
CA VAL A 192 -13.08 -16.45 8.39
C VAL A 192 -14.40 -16.18 7.67
N ILE A 193 -15.18 -17.21 7.34
CA ILE A 193 -16.47 -17.03 6.65
C ILE A 193 -17.52 -16.32 7.52
N SER A 194 -17.34 -16.34 8.84
CA SER A 194 -18.19 -15.63 9.79
C SER A 194 -17.88 -14.13 9.90
N LEU A 195 -16.69 -13.68 9.47
CA LEU A 195 -16.24 -12.30 9.62
C LEU A 195 -17.05 -11.28 8.81
N PRO A 196 -17.38 -11.51 7.51
CA PRO A 196 -18.05 -10.49 6.72
C PRO A 196 -19.39 -10.05 7.30
N ARG A 197 -19.62 -8.74 7.32
CA ARG A 197 -20.85 -8.10 7.79
C ARG A 197 -21.49 -7.32 6.64
N PRO A 198 -22.00 -8.03 5.62
CA PRO A 198 -22.34 -7.41 4.36
C PRO A 198 -23.44 -6.37 4.53
N THR A 199 -23.20 -5.19 3.97
CA THR A 199 -24.16 -4.08 3.89
C THR A 199 -24.70 -3.91 2.47
N ALA A 200 -23.97 -4.42 1.47
CA ALA A 200 -24.33 -4.41 0.06
C ALA A 200 -24.23 -5.81 -0.56
N VAL A 201 -24.86 -5.99 -1.73
CA VAL A 201 -24.68 -7.20 -2.55
C VAL A 201 -23.20 -7.34 -2.91
N TRP A 202 -22.75 -8.58 -3.13
CA TRP A 202 -21.35 -8.88 -3.43
C TRP A 202 -20.76 -7.96 -4.50
N GLY A 203 -19.72 -7.21 -4.13
CA GLY A 203 -19.02 -6.32 -5.05
C GLY A 203 -19.75 -5.02 -5.40
N THR A 204 -20.91 -4.72 -4.81
CA THR A 204 -21.71 -3.51 -5.12
C THR A 204 -21.58 -2.39 -4.10
N GLN A 205 -20.82 -2.56 -3.01
CA GLN A 205 -20.54 -1.47 -2.07
C GLN A 205 -19.84 -0.33 -2.82
N ALA A 206 -20.31 0.90 -2.67
CA ALA A 206 -19.65 2.05 -3.25
C ALA A 206 -18.26 2.24 -2.60
N PRO A 207 -17.21 2.58 -3.36
CA PRO A 207 -15.89 2.82 -2.79
C PRO A 207 -15.92 4.05 -1.86
N HIS A 208 -15.21 3.98 -0.74
CA HIS A 208 -15.10 5.12 0.16
C HIS A 208 -14.22 6.22 -0.45
N ASN A 209 -14.51 7.48 -0.10
CA ASN A 209 -13.68 8.60 -0.51
C ASN A 209 -12.41 8.68 0.35
N SER A 210 -11.26 8.47 -0.28
CA SER A 210 -9.95 8.53 0.39
C SER A 210 -9.45 9.95 0.68
N ARG A 211 -10.01 10.95 0.00
CA ARG A 211 -9.62 12.37 0.09
C ARG A 211 -10.45 13.12 1.12
N THR A 212 -10.38 12.66 2.36
CA THR A 212 -11.08 13.29 3.50
C THR A 212 -10.10 13.96 4.47
N GLY A 213 -10.61 14.88 5.30
CA GLY A 213 -9.81 15.59 6.30
C GLY A 213 -8.61 16.34 5.68
N ILE A 214 -7.41 16.10 6.20
CA ILE A 214 -6.17 16.72 5.68
C ILE A 214 -5.84 16.26 4.26
N PHE A 215 -6.29 15.07 3.84
CA PHE A 215 -6.04 14.52 2.51
C PHE A 215 -6.99 15.07 1.44
N ALA A 216 -7.96 15.92 1.81
CA ALA A 216 -8.79 16.62 0.83
C ALA A 216 -7.97 17.56 -0.08
N LEU A 217 -6.80 18.01 0.40
CA LEU A 217 -5.89 18.87 -0.35
C LEU A 217 -4.94 18.11 -1.30
N SER A 218 -4.86 16.78 -1.19
CA SER A 218 -3.94 16.01 -2.01
C SER A 218 -4.25 16.19 -3.48
N LYS A 219 -3.22 16.20 -4.33
CA LYS A 219 -3.38 16.09 -5.78
C LYS A 219 -4.20 14.84 -6.14
N GLU A 220 -5.20 15.03 -6.97
CA GLU A 220 -6.07 13.97 -7.46
C GLU A 220 -5.45 13.26 -8.67
N ILE A 221 -5.48 11.93 -8.67
CA ILE A 221 -5.05 11.09 -9.79
C ILE A 221 -6.07 9.99 -10.08
N GLN A 222 -6.02 9.45 -11.29
CA GLN A 222 -6.53 8.12 -11.60
C GLN A 222 -5.35 7.19 -11.82
N ARG A 223 -5.28 6.09 -11.07
CA ARG A 223 -4.21 5.10 -11.23
C ARG A 223 -4.22 4.50 -12.63
N LYS A 224 -3.03 4.24 -13.16
CA LYS A 224 -2.87 3.63 -14.48
C LYS A 224 -3.19 2.13 -14.42
N LEU A 225 -4.29 1.74 -15.05
CA LEU A 225 -4.77 0.37 -15.09
C LEU A 225 -4.12 -0.44 -16.22
N PRO A 226 -4.03 -1.78 -16.09
CA PRO A 226 -3.59 -2.63 -17.19
C PRO A 226 -4.60 -2.57 -18.32
N THR A 227 -4.13 -2.30 -19.53
CA THR A 227 -4.96 -2.36 -20.74
C THR A 227 -4.83 -3.67 -21.49
N VAL A 228 -3.75 -4.42 -21.23
CA VAL A 228 -3.42 -5.73 -21.80
C VAL A 228 -2.80 -6.62 -20.73
N THR A 229 -2.80 -7.92 -20.95
CA THR A 229 -2.06 -8.86 -20.10
C THR A 229 -0.55 -8.63 -20.24
N ASN A 230 0.19 -8.83 -19.15
CA ASN A 230 1.62 -8.50 -19.07
C ASN A 230 2.38 -9.59 -18.31
N ASP A 231 3.41 -10.18 -18.94
CA ASP A 231 4.19 -11.30 -18.38
C ASP A 231 5.30 -10.86 -17.40
N VAL A 232 5.36 -9.58 -17.06
CA VAL A 232 6.25 -9.01 -16.05
C VAL A 232 5.46 -8.63 -14.80
N THR A 233 4.32 -7.97 -14.95
CA THR A 233 3.50 -7.52 -13.81
C THR A 233 2.38 -8.49 -13.45
N TYR A 234 1.87 -9.28 -14.39
CA TYR A 234 0.77 -10.23 -14.15
C TYR A 234 -0.45 -9.58 -13.47
N GLU A 235 -0.76 -8.36 -13.91
CA GLU A 235 -1.93 -7.61 -13.44
C GLU A 235 -3.22 -8.18 -14.03
N VAL A 236 -4.22 -8.39 -13.18
CA VAL A 236 -5.58 -8.84 -13.52
C VAL A 236 -6.61 -8.01 -12.76
N ILE A 237 -7.87 -8.06 -13.17
CA ILE A 237 -9.00 -7.37 -12.56
C ILE A 237 -9.93 -8.42 -11.95
N HIS A 238 -10.30 -8.24 -10.69
CA HIS A 238 -11.22 -9.16 -10.03
C HIS A 238 -12.64 -9.04 -10.61
N SER A 239 -13.35 -10.16 -10.79
CA SER A 239 -14.71 -10.13 -11.36
C SER A 239 -15.71 -9.32 -10.54
N SER A 240 -15.50 -9.15 -9.22
CA SER A 240 -16.37 -8.30 -8.38
C SER A 240 -16.37 -6.83 -8.81
N VAL A 241 -15.35 -6.37 -9.55
CA VAL A 241 -15.30 -5.00 -10.08
C VAL A 241 -16.46 -4.74 -11.04
N LEU A 242 -16.88 -5.76 -11.79
CA LEU A 242 -17.97 -5.66 -12.76
C LEU A 242 -19.35 -5.50 -12.13
N GLU A 243 -19.47 -5.73 -10.81
CA GLU A 243 -20.72 -5.59 -10.07
C GLU A 243 -21.00 -4.12 -9.70
N GLN A 244 -20.04 -3.21 -9.93
CA GLN A 244 -20.21 -1.78 -9.65
C GLN A 244 -21.17 -1.11 -10.61
N VAL A 245 -22.02 -0.24 -10.07
CA VAL A 245 -22.92 0.62 -10.86
C VAL A 245 -22.15 1.58 -11.77
N HIS A 246 -21.03 2.10 -11.25
CA HIS A 246 -20.16 3.03 -11.96
C HIS A 246 -18.73 2.50 -11.99
N LEU A 247 -18.32 2.01 -13.15
CA LEU A 247 -16.94 1.62 -13.39
C LEU A 247 -16.05 2.86 -13.57
N VAL A 248 -14.78 2.74 -13.18
CA VAL A 248 -13.78 3.78 -13.45
C VAL A 248 -13.68 4.05 -14.96
N PRO A 249 -13.38 5.29 -15.38
CA PRO A 249 -13.38 5.66 -16.80
C PRO A 249 -12.51 4.73 -17.67
N ASN A 250 -13.00 4.41 -18.87
CA ASN A 250 -12.35 3.54 -19.87
C ASN A 250 -12.15 2.07 -19.45
N LEU A 251 -12.55 1.67 -18.23
CA LEU A 251 -12.40 0.28 -17.78
C LEU A 251 -13.28 -0.67 -18.60
N GLN A 252 -14.54 -0.30 -18.86
CA GLN A 252 -15.44 -1.13 -19.65
C GLN A 252 -14.90 -1.39 -21.05
N GLU A 253 -14.40 -0.35 -21.72
CA GLU A 253 -13.77 -0.48 -23.04
C GLU A 253 -12.52 -1.36 -22.98
N THR A 254 -11.69 -1.16 -21.96
CA THR A 254 -10.49 -1.98 -21.73
C THR A 254 -10.83 -3.46 -21.58
N ILE A 255 -11.85 -3.79 -20.80
CA ILE A 255 -12.30 -5.16 -20.58
C ILE A 255 -12.92 -5.74 -21.85
N ASN A 256 -13.69 -4.96 -22.61
CA ASN A 256 -14.25 -5.40 -23.89
C ASN A 256 -13.15 -5.76 -24.90
N ASN A 257 -12.07 -4.97 -24.93
CA ASN A 257 -10.93 -5.19 -25.82
C ASN A 257 -10.04 -6.35 -25.35
N ASN A 258 -9.93 -6.58 -24.05
CA ASN A 258 -9.07 -7.60 -23.44
C ASN A 258 -9.77 -8.33 -22.29
N PRO A 259 -10.74 -9.23 -22.59
CA PRO A 259 -11.55 -9.89 -21.57
C PRO A 259 -10.73 -10.80 -20.64
N ASN A 260 -9.55 -11.27 -21.09
CA ASN A 260 -8.61 -12.07 -20.31
C ASN A 260 -8.00 -11.32 -19.11
N LEU A 261 -8.19 -10.00 -19.02
CA LEU A 261 -7.83 -9.25 -17.82
C LEU A 261 -8.71 -9.59 -16.63
N VAL A 262 -9.96 -10.01 -16.84
CA VAL A 262 -10.90 -10.32 -15.76
C VAL A 262 -10.73 -11.76 -15.33
N VAL A 263 -10.50 -11.98 -14.04
CA VAL A 263 -10.41 -13.33 -13.46
C VAL A 263 -11.70 -13.68 -12.71
N PRO A 264 -12.17 -14.94 -12.82
CA PRO A 264 -13.33 -15.40 -12.06
C PRO A 264 -13.01 -15.57 -10.58
N LEU A 265 -14.04 -15.72 -9.76
CA LEU A 265 -13.92 -16.06 -8.35
C LEU A 265 -13.21 -17.41 -8.17
N LEU A 266 -12.33 -17.48 -7.18
CA LEU A 266 -11.72 -18.75 -6.75
C LEU A 266 -12.73 -19.58 -5.93
N PRO A 267 -12.50 -20.91 -5.78
CA PRO A 267 -13.46 -21.79 -5.10
C PRO A 267 -13.81 -21.41 -3.66
N TRP A 268 -12.91 -20.75 -2.94
CA TRP A 268 -13.20 -20.22 -1.61
C TRP A 268 -14.05 -18.95 -1.68
N GLU A 269 -13.76 -18.04 -2.61
CA GLU A 269 -14.54 -16.81 -2.82
C GLU A 269 -16.00 -17.11 -3.21
N GLU A 270 -16.23 -18.12 -4.05
CA GLU A 270 -17.57 -18.65 -4.37
C GLU A 270 -18.35 -19.03 -3.09
N GLN A 271 -17.69 -19.72 -2.15
CA GLN A 271 -18.31 -20.11 -0.87
C GLN A 271 -18.62 -18.89 0.01
N VAL A 272 -17.70 -17.93 0.04
CA VAL A 272 -17.88 -16.68 0.78
C VAL A 272 -19.04 -15.89 0.19
N LYS A 273 -19.12 -15.73 -1.13
CA LYS A 273 -20.24 -15.07 -1.83
C LYS A 273 -21.58 -15.75 -1.52
N ALA A 274 -21.66 -17.07 -1.56
CA ALA A 274 -22.88 -17.79 -1.20
C ALA A 274 -23.27 -17.63 0.30
N HIS A 275 -22.28 -17.50 1.20
CA HIS A 275 -22.55 -17.19 2.61
C HIS A 275 -22.98 -15.73 2.83
N TRP A 276 -22.35 -14.81 2.10
CA TRP A 276 -22.62 -13.38 2.07
C TRP A 276 -24.08 -13.09 1.70
N GLU A 277 -24.54 -13.64 0.59
CA GLU A 277 -25.91 -13.47 0.10
C GLU A 277 -26.94 -14.00 1.10
N ARG A 278 -26.62 -15.11 1.78
CA ARG A 278 -27.46 -15.63 2.88
C ARG A 278 -27.50 -14.66 4.05
N LYS A 279 -26.37 -14.09 4.48
CA LYS A 279 -26.34 -13.12 5.58
C LYS A 279 -27.18 -11.88 5.26
N LEU A 280 -27.07 -11.33 4.05
CA LEU A 280 -27.91 -10.22 3.60
C LEU A 280 -29.40 -10.56 3.64
N ALA A 281 -29.78 -11.73 3.14
CA ALA A 281 -31.18 -12.16 3.11
C ALA A 281 -31.80 -12.33 4.51
N HIS A 282 -30.98 -12.64 5.52
CA HIS A 282 -31.42 -12.80 6.92
C HIS A 282 -31.21 -11.54 7.77
N ALA A 283 -30.69 -10.44 7.19
CA ALA A 283 -30.57 -9.18 7.89
C ALA A 283 -31.97 -8.62 8.22
N PRO A 284 -32.19 -8.06 9.42
CA PRO A 284 -33.47 -7.46 9.78
C PRO A 284 -33.88 -6.40 8.74
N GLN A 285 -35.13 -6.49 8.24
CA GLN A 285 -35.68 -5.53 7.29
C GLN A 285 -35.60 -4.11 7.90
N GLY A 286 -34.65 -3.31 7.41
CA GLY A 286 -34.32 -1.98 7.94
C GLY A 286 -32.82 -1.65 7.95
N ALA A 287 -31.93 -2.65 7.82
CA ALA A 287 -30.48 -2.44 7.83
C ALA A 287 -29.85 -2.21 6.43
N ALA A 288 -30.57 -2.46 5.34
CA ALA A 288 -30.11 -2.12 4.00
C ALA A 288 -30.29 -0.61 3.78
N LEU A 289 -29.28 0.17 4.16
CA LEU A 289 -29.21 1.58 3.78
C LEU A 289 -28.93 1.63 2.27
N THR A 290 -29.87 2.19 1.51
CA THR A 290 -29.67 2.44 0.09
C THR A 290 -28.54 3.46 -0.09
N ALA A 291 -27.70 3.26 -1.11
CA ALA A 291 -26.54 4.11 -1.40
C ALA A 291 -26.88 5.62 -1.46
N GLU A 292 -28.09 5.97 -1.91
CA GLU A 292 -28.60 7.34 -1.98
C GLU A 292 -28.79 7.99 -0.59
N ARG A 293 -29.13 7.22 0.44
CA ARG A 293 -29.39 7.72 1.79
C ARG A 293 -28.10 7.90 2.63
N ILE A 294 -27.03 7.21 2.26
CA ILE A 294 -25.70 7.30 2.89
C ILE A 294 -25.04 8.63 2.49
N GLN A 295 -25.13 9.00 1.20
CA GLN A 295 -24.53 10.22 0.67
C GLN A 295 -25.11 11.51 1.30
N GLU A 296 -26.41 11.53 1.60
CA GLU A 296 -27.06 12.66 2.29
C GLU A 296 -26.66 12.76 3.77
N ASN A 297 -26.59 11.64 4.50
CA ASN A 297 -26.25 11.64 5.93
C ASN A 297 -24.77 11.97 6.18
N GLU A 298 -23.85 11.48 5.34
CA GLU A 298 -22.45 11.90 5.39
C GLU A 298 -22.33 13.39 5.07
N SER A 299 -22.98 13.89 4.01
CA SER A 299 -22.90 15.31 3.64
C SER A 299 -23.34 16.26 4.77
N GLN A 300 -24.37 15.88 5.55
CA GLN A 300 -24.90 16.70 6.65
C GLN A 300 -24.06 16.61 7.94
N ALA A 301 -23.59 15.42 8.31
CA ALA A 301 -22.70 15.26 9.48
C ALA A 301 -21.32 15.92 9.24
N HIS A 302 -20.81 15.86 8.01
CA HIS A 302 -19.55 16.50 7.62
C HIS A 302 -19.67 18.03 7.51
N HIS A 303 -20.82 18.61 7.12
CA HIS A 303 -20.94 20.07 6.99
C HIS A 303 -20.77 20.83 8.32
N HIS A 304 -21.29 20.32 9.44
CA HIS A 304 -21.21 21.01 10.73
C HIS A 304 -19.83 20.89 11.41
N HIS A 305 -19.11 19.78 11.18
CA HIS A 305 -17.79 19.56 11.80
C HIS A 305 -16.64 20.21 11.00
N HIS A 306 -16.76 20.32 9.67
CA HIS A 306 -15.72 20.85 8.78
C HIS A 306 -15.57 22.38 8.85
N VAL A 307 -16.65 23.16 9.01
CA VAL A 307 -16.56 24.63 9.12
C VAL A 307 -15.75 25.04 10.38
N SER A 308 -15.86 24.25 11.45
CA SER A 308 -15.12 24.44 12.71
C SER A 308 -13.64 24.13 12.59
N LEU A 309 -13.26 23.09 11.83
CA LEU A 309 -11.85 22.70 11.64
C LEU A 309 -11.13 23.54 10.57
N PHE A 310 -11.83 23.94 9.49
CA PHE A 310 -11.26 24.82 8.47
C PHE A 310 -10.96 26.23 9.02
N HIS A 311 -11.85 26.81 9.85
CA HIS A 311 -11.56 28.08 10.51
C HIS A 311 -10.34 27.96 11.43
N LYS A 312 -10.24 26.87 12.21
CA LYS A 312 -9.13 26.64 13.14
C LYS A 312 -7.80 26.38 12.43
N ALA A 313 -7.80 25.69 11.30
CA ALA A 313 -6.61 25.46 10.49
C ALA A 313 -6.18 26.73 9.73
N ALA A 314 -7.12 27.52 9.22
CA ALA A 314 -6.84 28.81 8.58
C ALA A 314 -6.27 29.84 9.57
N ASP A 315 -6.77 29.85 10.81
CA ASP A 315 -6.23 30.68 11.89
C ASP A 315 -4.83 30.20 12.36
N ALA A 316 -4.59 28.89 12.41
CA ALA A 316 -3.27 28.33 12.71
C ALA A 316 -2.21 28.70 11.65
N VAL A 317 -2.58 28.72 10.37
CA VAL A 317 -1.70 29.16 9.28
C VAL A 317 -1.46 30.68 9.31
N LYS A 318 -2.43 31.48 9.79
CA LYS A 318 -2.24 32.92 10.02
C LYS A 318 -1.26 33.19 11.18
N HIS A 319 -1.35 32.42 12.26
CA HIS A 319 -0.43 32.57 13.40
C HIS A 319 1.00 32.11 13.10
N LEU A 320 1.20 31.14 12.20
CA LEU A 320 2.53 30.74 11.72
C LEU A 320 3.18 31.75 10.76
N LYS A 321 2.39 32.65 10.15
CA LYS A 321 2.90 33.74 9.28
C LYS A 321 3.24 35.03 10.02
N GLY A 322 2.84 35.17 11.29
CA GLY A 322 3.23 36.28 12.16
C GLY A 322 4.50 35.91 12.92
N GLY A 323 5.65 36.31 12.39
CA GLY A 323 6.95 36.05 13.01
C GLY A 323 7.04 36.52 14.46
N ASP A 324 7.81 35.74 15.23
CA ASP A 324 8.21 35.90 16.62
C ASP A 324 8.06 37.32 17.22
N GLN A 325 7.21 37.42 18.24
CA GLN A 325 7.54 38.25 19.40
C GLN A 325 7.28 37.46 20.68
N GLU A 326 8.37 37.22 21.41
CA GLU A 326 8.41 36.67 22.76
C GLU A 326 7.41 37.37 23.67
N THR A 327 6.47 36.61 24.24
CA THR A 327 5.85 36.96 25.53
C THR A 327 5.67 35.69 26.35
N GLU A 328 6.34 35.63 27.50
CA GLU A 328 6.14 34.61 28.52
C GLU A 328 4.69 34.70 29.05
N GLY A 329 3.89 33.68 28.77
CA GLY A 329 2.48 33.54 29.18
C GLY A 329 2.08 32.05 29.22
N PRO A 330 1.00 31.68 29.95
CA PRO A 330 0.87 30.37 30.58
C PRO A 330 0.82 29.23 29.58
N ARG A 331 1.60 28.17 29.88
CA ARG A 331 1.80 26.96 29.07
C ARG A 331 0.47 26.41 28.55
N ASP A 332 0.25 26.62 27.26
CA ASP A 332 -0.95 26.25 26.53
C ASP A 332 -1.11 24.73 26.47
N ALA A 333 -2.24 24.24 26.99
CA ALA A 333 -2.65 22.84 26.95
C ALA A 333 -2.79 22.32 25.50
N HIS A 334 -2.91 23.22 24.53
CA HIS A 334 -3.01 22.90 23.10
C HIS A 334 -1.65 22.50 22.49
N SER A 335 -0.54 23.15 22.87
CA SER A 335 0.81 22.74 22.46
C SER A 335 1.16 21.35 22.99
N GLN A 336 0.68 21.02 24.19
CA GLN A 336 0.84 19.69 24.78
C GLN A 336 -0.01 18.64 24.07
N TYR A 337 -1.21 18.98 23.61
CA TYR A 337 -2.08 18.05 22.85
C TYR A 337 -1.50 17.72 21.46
N VAL A 338 -0.99 18.71 20.73
CA VAL A 338 -0.34 18.49 19.42
C VAL A 338 0.95 17.68 19.58
N LYS A 339 1.76 17.97 20.60
CA LYS A 339 2.92 17.13 20.95
C LYS A 339 2.52 15.72 21.40
N ALA A 340 1.42 15.56 22.14
CA ALA A 340 0.93 14.25 22.57
C ALA A 340 0.36 13.44 21.39
N TRP A 341 -0.28 14.09 20.42
CA TRP A 341 -0.76 13.44 19.20
C TRP A 341 0.37 13.06 18.26
N MET A 342 1.32 13.96 17.98
CA MET A 342 2.56 13.62 17.26
C MET A 342 3.35 12.53 17.98
N GLY A 343 3.40 12.59 19.32
CA GLY A 343 3.99 11.57 20.17
C GLY A 343 3.26 10.23 20.06
N LYS A 344 1.93 10.21 19.93
CA LYS A 344 1.12 9.00 19.72
C LYS A 344 1.34 8.37 18.34
N VAL A 345 1.35 9.19 17.29
CA VAL A 345 1.66 8.73 15.92
C VAL A 345 3.10 8.20 15.81
N ALA A 346 4.03 8.82 16.56
CA ALA A 346 5.41 8.36 16.69
C ALA A 346 5.56 7.09 17.56
N THR A 347 4.72 6.89 18.58
CA THR A 347 4.84 5.74 19.50
C THR A 347 4.05 4.51 19.06
N GLU A 348 2.96 4.68 18.29
CA GLU A 348 2.10 3.58 17.82
C GLU A 348 2.49 3.03 16.45
N SER A 349 3.47 3.63 15.77
CA SER A 349 4.12 3.04 14.60
C SER A 349 5.60 2.77 14.93
N SER A 350 6.17 1.69 14.39
CA SER A 350 7.61 1.42 14.44
C SER A 350 8.48 2.53 13.78
N VAL A 351 7.86 3.61 13.31
CA VAL A 351 8.45 4.73 12.59
C VAL A 351 8.92 5.84 13.53
N GLY A 352 8.26 6.12 14.66
CA GLY A 352 8.66 7.28 15.47
C GLY A 352 9.95 7.12 16.26
N ARG A 353 10.29 5.90 16.71
CA ARG A 353 11.65 5.61 17.22
C ARG A 353 12.72 5.73 16.13
N MET A 354 12.35 5.50 14.87
CA MET A 354 13.25 5.60 13.71
C MET A 354 13.50 7.06 13.30
N VAL A 355 12.48 7.92 13.42
CA VAL A 355 12.58 9.37 13.19
C VAL A 355 13.45 10.05 14.26
N GLU A 356 13.38 9.61 15.52
CA GLU A 356 14.14 10.17 16.63
C GLU A 356 15.66 9.86 16.55
N GLU A 357 16.06 8.71 16.01
CA GLU A 357 17.46 8.40 15.70
C GLU A 357 17.98 9.15 14.46
N PHE A 358 17.10 9.55 13.54
CA PHE A 358 17.47 10.22 12.28
C PHE A 358 17.75 11.72 12.45
N LEU A 359 17.24 12.31 13.53
CA LEU A 359 17.40 13.73 13.88
C LEU A 359 18.62 14.00 14.79
N LYS A 360 19.45 12.98 15.05
CA LYS A 360 20.79 13.09 15.64
C LYS A 360 21.84 12.80 14.59
#